data_AF-A0A1F4AVC6-F1
#
_entry.id   AF-A0A1F4AVC6-F1
#
_cell.length_a   1.000
_cell.length_b   1.000
_cell.length_c   1.000
_cell.angle_alpha   90.00
_cell.angle_beta   90.00
_cell.angle_gamma   90.00
#
_symmetry.space_group_name_H-M   'P 1'
#
loop_
_entity.id
_entity.type
_entity.pdbx_description
1 polymer ?
#
loop_
_entity_poly.entity_id
_entity_poly.type
_entity_poly.pdbx_seq_one_letter_code
_entity_poly.pdbx_strand_id
1 'polypeptide(L)'
;MIHAGCLCNASGASAFRWRCVVVAMTIFALAGCSSLLPKSESLTDSPWQSFEGAQHAFGQIVPHQTTVADLRRLKLDPAANPNITILNYSDVLRRFIPNPSIDASALDAGVQECVSAATHCQGYEVDHRAIRRNRYGNFWADILNFRRKTEIVGWRFNAVLLIIDDVVVYKLIGGQPVIHELEESNNPLGPLQGAGEAIFK
;
A
#
# COMPACT_ATOMS: atom_id res chain seq x y z
N MET A 1 -46.12 -20.32 38.59
CA MET A 1 -44.99 -20.05 39.52
C MET A 1 -43.91 -19.41 38.67
N ILE A 2 -43.58 -18.13 38.73
CA ILE A 2 -43.48 -17.17 39.83
C ILE A 2 -44.04 -15.82 39.35
N HIS A 3 -44.83 -15.18 40.22
CA HIS A 3 -45.30 -13.80 40.09
C HIS A 3 -44.14 -12.83 40.34
N ALA A 4 -43.99 -11.82 39.47
CA ALA A 4 -43.27 -10.59 39.82
C ALA A 4 -44.10 -9.40 39.35
N GLY A 5 -45.11 -9.06 40.15
CA GLY A 5 -45.84 -7.82 40.04
C GLY A 5 -44.94 -6.66 40.45
N CYS A 6 -44.67 -5.75 39.52
CA CYS A 6 -44.05 -4.47 39.82
C CYS A 6 -45.16 -3.50 40.25
N LEU A 7 -45.46 -3.47 41.54
CA LEU A 7 -46.22 -2.40 42.17
C LEU A 7 -45.30 -1.17 42.27
N CYS A 8 -45.53 -0.19 41.40
CA CYS A 8 -45.02 1.17 41.58
C CYS A 8 -45.71 1.80 42.79
N ASN A 9 -45.08 1.73 43.96
CA ASN A 9 -45.49 2.52 45.12
C ASN A 9 -44.85 3.92 45.04
N ALA A 10 -45.69 4.94 45.09
CA ALA A 10 -45.36 6.34 44.92
C ALA A 10 -44.91 6.95 46.26
N SER A 11 -43.62 6.86 46.57
CA SER A 11 -42.99 7.64 47.65
C SER A 11 -41.47 7.74 47.46
N GLY A 12 -41.03 8.27 46.31
CA GLY A 12 -39.60 8.44 46.01
C GLY A 12 -39.32 8.97 44.61
N ALA A 13 -40.17 9.87 44.11
CA ALA A 13 -40.24 10.22 42.69
C ALA A 13 -39.01 10.96 42.12
N SER A 14 -38.20 11.62 42.96
CA SER A 14 -36.99 12.34 42.51
C SER A 14 -35.76 11.42 42.39
N ALA A 15 -35.55 10.53 43.36
CA ALA A 15 -34.39 9.64 43.40
C ALA A 15 -34.45 8.53 42.34
N PHE A 16 -35.65 8.02 42.02
CA PHE A 16 -35.83 6.95 41.04
C PHE A 16 -35.67 7.45 39.59
N ARG A 17 -36.19 8.65 39.27
CA ARG A 17 -35.98 9.31 37.97
C ARG A 17 -34.49 9.59 37.72
N TRP A 18 -33.75 9.99 38.74
CA TRP A 18 -32.32 10.30 38.59
C TRP A 18 -31.48 9.02 38.37
N ARG A 19 -31.81 7.93 39.06
CA ARG A 19 -31.16 6.62 38.86
C ARG A 19 -31.41 6.04 37.47
N CYS A 20 -32.63 6.17 36.92
CA CYS A 20 -32.91 5.75 35.54
C CYS A 20 -32.17 6.59 34.49
N VAL A 21 -32.02 7.92 34.71
CA VAL A 21 -31.24 8.79 33.81
C VAL A 21 -29.74 8.46 33.86
N VAL A 22 -29.18 8.18 35.04
CA VAL A 22 -27.76 7.79 35.19
C VAL A 22 -27.48 6.44 34.54
N VAL A 23 -28.39 5.46 34.65
CA VAL A 23 -28.26 4.15 33.98
C VAL A 23 -28.39 4.28 32.47
N ALA A 24 -29.33 5.10 31.96
CA ALA A 24 -29.46 5.34 30.53
C ALA A 24 -28.23 6.06 29.94
N MET A 25 -27.66 7.02 30.68
CA MET A 25 -26.47 7.77 30.28
C MET A 25 -25.20 6.90 30.28
N THR A 26 -25.09 5.95 31.23
CA THR A 26 -23.98 4.97 31.23
C THR A 26 -24.08 3.98 30.08
N ILE A 27 -25.28 3.49 29.74
CA ILE A 27 -25.47 2.60 28.58
C ILE A 27 -25.13 3.32 27.27
N PHE A 28 -25.51 4.59 27.12
CA PHE A 28 -25.13 5.41 25.95
C PHE A 28 -23.63 5.68 25.87
N ALA A 29 -22.95 5.88 27.00
CA ALA A 29 -21.49 6.06 27.04
C ALA A 29 -20.72 4.77 26.67
N LEU A 30 -21.27 3.59 26.97
CA LEU A 30 -20.67 2.29 26.66
C LEU A 30 -20.90 1.84 25.21
N ALA A 31 -21.93 2.35 24.52
CA ALA A 31 -22.26 1.96 23.15
C ALA A 31 -21.39 2.64 22.05
N GLY A 32 -20.54 3.61 22.42
CA GLY A 32 -19.81 4.44 21.44
C GLY A 32 -18.47 3.90 20.91
N CYS A 33 -17.92 2.81 21.44
CA CYS A 33 -16.51 2.45 21.18
C CYS A 33 -16.27 1.33 20.15
N SER A 34 -17.29 0.65 19.63
CA SER A 34 -17.10 -0.49 18.73
C SER A 34 -16.82 -0.12 17.26
N SER A 35 -17.10 1.13 16.85
CA SER A 35 -16.96 1.56 15.45
C SER A 35 -15.65 2.31 15.14
N LEU A 36 -14.76 2.50 16.11
CA LEU A 36 -13.57 3.35 15.97
C LEU A 36 -12.30 2.55 15.59
N LEU A 37 -12.44 1.51 14.77
CA LEU A 37 -11.28 0.77 14.27
C LEU A 37 -10.56 1.59 13.19
N PRO A 38 -9.25 1.87 13.35
CA PRO A 38 -8.51 2.65 12.38
C PRO A 38 -8.35 1.86 11.07
N LYS A 39 -8.94 2.39 10.00
CA LYS A 39 -8.65 1.95 8.64
C LYS A 39 -7.47 2.77 8.12
N SER A 40 -6.49 2.11 7.53
CA SER A 40 -5.35 2.77 6.90
C SER A 40 -5.37 2.46 5.42
N GLU A 41 -5.39 3.50 4.60
CA GLU A 41 -5.29 3.38 3.15
C GLU A 41 -3.92 3.91 2.71
N SER A 42 -3.20 3.13 1.91
CA SER A 42 -1.95 3.56 1.28
C SER A 42 -2.17 3.56 -0.22
N LEU A 43 -2.62 4.71 -0.72
CA LEU A 43 -2.67 4.98 -2.15
C LEU A 43 -1.40 5.71 -2.53
N THR A 44 -0.58 5.08 -3.35
CA THR A 44 0.48 5.78 -4.08
C THR A 44 -0.21 6.54 -5.22
N ASP A 45 0.05 7.84 -5.34
CA ASP A 45 -0.51 8.65 -6.43
C ASP A 45 -0.09 8.04 -7.77
N SER A 46 -1.08 7.55 -8.52
CA SER A 46 -0.90 6.83 -9.77
C SER A 46 -1.97 7.30 -10.76
N PRO A 47 -1.60 7.55 -12.02
CA PRO A 47 -2.58 7.92 -13.04
C PRO A 47 -3.54 6.79 -13.40
N TRP A 48 -3.30 5.55 -12.92
CA TRP A 48 -4.14 4.38 -13.18
C TRP A 48 -4.84 3.88 -11.92
N GLN A 49 -6.11 3.49 -12.08
CA GLN A 49 -6.92 2.94 -10.99
C GLN A 49 -6.81 1.41 -10.84
N SER A 50 -6.29 0.72 -11.86
CA SER A 50 -6.15 -0.73 -11.90
C SER A 50 -4.85 -1.17 -12.57
N PHE A 51 -4.42 -2.39 -12.25
CA PHE A 51 -3.28 -3.05 -12.90
C PHE A 51 -3.47 -3.15 -14.42
N GLU A 52 -4.67 -3.51 -14.88
CA GLU A 52 -4.98 -3.63 -16.30
C GLU A 52 -4.91 -2.28 -17.03
N GLY A 53 -5.34 -1.20 -16.38
CA GLY A 53 -5.24 0.15 -16.94
C GLY A 53 -3.78 0.57 -17.15
N ALA A 54 -2.91 0.27 -16.18
CA ALA A 54 -1.48 0.48 -16.31
C ALA A 54 -0.88 -0.41 -17.41
N GLN A 55 -1.23 -1.70 -17.44
CA GLN A 55 -0.77 -2.63 -18.47
C GLN A 55 -1.17 -2.18 -19.89
N HIS A 56 -2.38 -1.67 -20.06
CA HIS A 56 -2.85 -1.14 -21.34
C HIS A 56 -2.09 0.14 -21.76
N ALA A 57 -1.79 1.03 -20.83
CA ALA A 57 -1.00 2.24 -21.11
C ALA A 57 0.43 1.88 -21.57
N PHE A 58 1.10 0.97 -20.85
CA PHE A 58 2.43 0.47 -21.24
C PHE A 58 2.39 -0.41 -22.51
N GLY A 59 1.24 -1.03 -22.81
CA GLY A 59 1.01 -1.77 -24.05
C GLY A 59 1.19 -0.92 -25.31
N GLN A 60 0.91 0.38 -25.23
CA GLN A 60 1.03 1.34 -26.34
C GLN A 60 2.47 1.72 -26.68
N ILE A 61 3.42 1.42 -25.79
CA ILE A 61 4.84 1.74 -25.99
C ILE A 61 5.46 0.69 -26.91
N VAL A 62 5.97 1.14 -28.04
CA VAL A 62 6.66 0.32 -29.04
C VAL A 62 8.15 0.67 -29.03
N PRO A 63 9.04 -0.28 -28.66
CA PRO A 63 10.47 -0.06 -28.71
C PRO A 63 10.94 0.41 -30.10
N HIS A 64 11.95 1.27 -30.12
CA HIS A 64 12.53 1.98 -31.28
C HIS A 64 11.58 2.92 -32.03
N GLN A 65 10.36 3.14 -31.53
CA GLN A 65 9.39 4.07 -32.14
C GLN A 65 8.88 5.11 -31.15
N THR A 66 8.60 4.69 -29.91
CA THR A 66 8.10 5.58 -28.87
C THR A 66 9.23 6.45 -28.32
N THR A 67 8.98 7.76 -28.32
CA THR A 67 9.90 8.77 -27.81
C THR A 67 9.56 9.19 -26.38
N VAL A 68 10.49 9.85 -25.69
CA VAL A 68 10.22 10.48 -24.38
C VAL A 68 9.04 11.45 -24.46
N ALA A 69 8.89 12.20 -25.56
CA ALA A 69 7.75 13.08 -25.76
C ALA A 69 6.41 12.32 -25.80
N ASP A 70 6.39 11.10 -26.34
CA ASP A 70 5.22 10.24 -26.34
C ASP A 70 4.95 9.68 -24.93
N LEU A 71 6.00 9.31 -24.19
CA LEU A 71 5.90 8.92 -22.79
C LEU A 71 5.26 10.03 -21.94
N ARG A 72 5.59 11.30 -22.18
CA ARG A 72 4.92 12.43 -21.50
C ARG A 72 3.42 12.45 -21.74
N ARG A 73 2.97 12.16 -22.98
CA ARG A 73 1.53 12.08 -23.31
C ARG A 73 0.85 10.90 -22.60
N LEU A 74 1.59 9.83 -22.36
CA LEU A 74 1.15 8.65 -21.60
C LEU A 74 1.24 8.81 -20.07
N LYS A 75 1.57 10.01 -19.55
CA LYS A 75 1.79 10.27 -18.11
C LYS A 75 2.97 9.48 -17.52
N LEU A 76 3.98 9.22 -18.35
CA LEU A 76 5.21 8.51 -18.01
C LEU A 76 6.42 9.43 -18.01
N ASP A 77 6.25 10.64 -17.47
CA ASP A 77 7.32 11.62 -17.31
C ASP A 77 7.74 11.70 -15.83
N PRO A 78 9.01 11.40 -15.47
CA PRO A 78 9.49 11.51 -14.10
C PRO A 78 9.46 12.92 -13.52
N ALA A 79 9.49 13.96 -14.36
CA ALA A 79 9.39 15.35 -13.90
C ALA A 79 7.96 15.75 -13.54
N ALA A 80 6.96 15.12 -14.16
CA ALA A 80 5.56 15.48 -14.03
C ALA A 80 4.72 14.49 -13.21
N ASN A 81 5.18 13.24 -13.05
CA ASN A 81 4.43 12.19 -12.38
C ASN A 81 5.30 11.57 -11.26
N PRO A 82 4.75 11.42 -10.05
CA PRO A 82 5.48 10.82 -8.94
C PRO A 82 5.66 9.30 -9.14
N ASN A 83 6.59 8.72 -8.39
CA ASN A 83 6.87 7.26 -8.38
C ASN A 83 7.44 6.70 -9.70
N ILE A 84 8.13 7.58 -10.45
CA ILE A 84 8.99 7.20 -11.57
C ILE A 84 10.43 7.54 -11.19
N THR A 85 11.28 6.52 -11.09
CA THR A 85 12.69 6.64 -10.74
C THR A 85 13.53 6.66 -12.01
N ILE A 86 14.48 7.60 -12.11
CA ILE A 86 15.47 7.61 -13.18
C ILE A 86 16.64 6.73 -12.75
N LEU A 87 16.87 5.65 -13.50
CA LEU A 87 17.97 4.72 -13.36
C LEU A 87 19.15 5.20 -14.21
N ASN A 88 20.32 5.35 -13.61
CA ASN A 88 21.56 5.57 -14.35
C ASN A 88 22.16 4.25 -14.85
N TYR A 89 23.27 4.33 -15.59
CA TYR A 89 24.00 3.16 -16.10
C TYR A 89 24.28 2.08 -15.03
N SER A 90 24.70 2.47 -13.82
CA SER A 90 25.00 1.51 -12.75
C SER A 90 23.74 0.82 -12.23
N ASP A 91 22.62 1.54 -12.16
CA ASP A 91 21.33 0.97 -11.76
C ASP A 91 20.82 -0.04 -12.79
N VAL A 92 20.93 0.30 -14.08
CA VAL A 92 20.59 -0.61 -15.18
C VAL A 92 21.45 -1.88 -15.11
N LEU A 93 22.76 -1.75 -14.96
CA LEU A 93 23.65 -2.91 -14.83
C LEU A 93 23.27 -3.80 -13.64
N ARG A 94 23.06 -3.22 -12.44
CA ARG A 94 22.65 -3.99 -11.25
C ARG A 94 21.33 -4.72 -11.45
N ARG A 95 20.42 -4.14 -12.25
CA ARG A 95 19.08 -4.68 -12.49
C ARG A 95 19.07 -5.83 -13.48
N PHE A 96 19.83 -5.71 -14.58
CA PHE A 96 19.82 -6.67 -15.69
C PHE A 96 20.98 -7.65 -15.68
N ILE A 97 22.11 -7.28 -15.06
CA ILE A 97 23.31 -8.10 -14.88
C ILE A 97 23.64 -8.18 -13.38
N PRO A 98 22.78 -8.84 -12.57
CA PRO A 98 23.01 -8.95 -11.13
C PRO A 98 24.23 -9.81 -10.80
N ASN A 99 24.70 -10.64 -11.74
CA ASN A 99 25.86 -11.49 -11.61
C ASN A 99 26.82 -11.29 -12.79
N PRO A 100 28.12 -10.98 -12.56
CA PRO A 100 29.11 -10.81 -13.62
C PRO A 100 29.40 -12.07 -14.44
N SER A 101 28.92 -13.25 -14.03
CA SER A 101 28.99 -14.49 -14.83
C SER A 101 27.99 -14.53 -15.99
N ILE A 102 27.01 -13.63 -16.03
CA ILE A 102 26.06 -13.53 -17.15
C ILE A 102 26.71 -12.70 -18.25
N ASP A 103 26.87 -13.30 -19.42
CA ASP A 103 27.34 -12.57 -20.60
C ASP A 103 26.25 -11.59 -21.07
N ALA A 104 26.64 -10.35 -21.34
CA ALA A 104 25.75 -9.33 -21.88
C ALA A 104 25.13 -9.78 -23.21
N SER A 105 25.82 -10.61 -23.99
CA SER A 105 25.32 -11.16 -25.26
C SER A 105 24.09 -12.07 -25.11
N ALA A 106 23.82 -12.57 -23.90
CA ALA A 106 22.66 -13.42 -23.60
C ALA A 106 21.40 -12.62 -23.20
N LEU A 107 21.50 -11.29 -23.09
CA LEU A 107 20.40 -10.42 -22.72
C LEU A 107 19.49 -10.12 -23.93
N ASP A 108 18.33 -9.53 -23.69
CA ASP A 108 17.50 -9.01 -24.77
C ASP A 108 18.22 -7.90 -25.57
N ALA A 109 17.97 -7.83 -26.88
CA ALA A 109 18.64 -6.90 -27.79
C ALA A 109 18.55 -5.44 -27.31
N GLY A 110 17.41 -4.99 -26.79
CA GLY A 110 17.26 -3.61 -26.29
C GLY A 110 18.07 -3.34 -25.01
N VAL A 111 18.29 -4.37 -24.19
CA VAL A 111 19.16 -4.27 -23.01
C VAL A 111 20.63 -4.23 -23.44
N GLN A 112 21.02 -5.06 -24.42
CA GLN A 112 22.37 -5.04 -24.99
C GLN A 112 22.71 -3.66 -25.55
N GLU A 113 21.79 -3.08 -26.32
CA GLU A 113 21.95 -1.75 -26.89
C GLU A 113 22.15 -0.69 -25.79
N CYS A 114 21.31 -0.70 -24.76
CA CYS A 114 21.43 0.21 -23.62
C CYS A 114 22.77 0.06 -22.87
N VAL A 115 23.22 -1.17 -22.62
CA VAL A 115 24.50 -1.42 -21.97
C VAL A 115 25.66 -0.93 -22.84
N SER A 116 25.60 -1.14 -24.16
CA SER A 116 26.61 -0.68 -25.10
C SER A 116 26.66 0.85 -25.25
N ALA A 117 25.53 1.54 -25.06
CA ALA A 117 25.42 3.00 -25.10
C ALA A 117 25.90 3.70 -23.81
N ALA A 118 26.19 2.94 -22.75
CA ALA A 118 26.73 3.43 -21.49
C ALA A 118 25.96 4.64 -20.91
N THR A 119 26.57 5.82 -20.85
CA THR A 119 25.97 7.03 -20.25
C THR A 119 24.89 7.67 -21.12
N HIS A 120 24.76 7.28 -22.39
CA HIS A 120 23.67 7.70 -23.26
C HIS A 120 22.37 6.94 -22.96
N CYS A 121 22.46 5.80 -22.26
CA CYS A 121 21.29 5.08 -21.81
C CYS A 121 20.86 5.50 -20.41
N GLN A 122 19.56 5.75 -20.26
CA GLN A 122 18.89 5.93 -18.98
C GLN A 122 17.69 4.99 -18.88
N GLY A 123 17.40 4.52 -17.67
CA GLY A 123 16.21 3.72 -17.41
C GLY A 123 15.15 4.55 -16.69
N TYR A 124 13.87 4.34 -17.00
CA TYR A 124 12.76 4.79 -16.16
C TYR A 124 12.14 3.58 -15.48
N GLU A 125 12.23 3.54 -14.15
CA GLU A 125 11.54 2.55 -13.33
C GLU A 125 10.25 3.15 -12.79
N VAL A 126 9.15 2.41 -12.96
CA VAL A 126 7.82 2.82 -12.52
C VAL A 126 7.35 1.80 -11.50
N ASP A 127 7.06 2.23 -10.27
CA ASP A 127 6.50 1.39 -9.21
C ASP A 127 5.22 2.05 -8.66
N HIS A 128 4.08 1.53 -9.11
CA HIS A 128 2.77 1.98 -8.64
C HIS A 128 2.10 0.88 -7.84
N ARG A 129 1.52 1.27 -6.70
CA ARG A 129 0.77 0.36 -5.84
C ARG A 129 -0.47 1.04 -5.29
N ALA A 130 -1.58 0.32 -5.32
CA ALA A 130 -2.79 0.72 -4.62
C ALA A 130 -3.12 -0.37 -3.61
N ILE A 131 -2.97 -0.06 -2.32
CA ILE A 131 -3.14 -1.04 -1.25
C ILE A 131 -4.07 -0.49 -0.18
N ARG A 132 -5.11 -1.24 0.11
CA ARG A 132 -6.00 -1.03 1.24
C ARG A 132 -5.65 -2.00 2.36
N ARG A 133 -5.42 -1.47 3.56
CA ARG A 133 -5.17 -2.27 4.77
C ARG A 133 -6.36 -2.14 5.71
N ASN A 134 -7.13 -3.21 5.84
CA ASN A 134 -8.27 -3.29 6.75
C ASN A 134 -7.86 -4.02 8.02
N ARG A 135 -8.02 -3.38 9.17
CA ARG A 135 -7.73 -3.99 10.48
C ARG A 135 -9.00 -4.61 11.04
N TYR A 136 -8.90 -5.87 11.46
CA TYR A 136 -9.99 -6.64 12.06
C TYR A 136 -9.58 -7.05 13.48
N GLY A 137 -10.35 -6.67 14.50
CA GLY A 137 -10.01 -6.94 15.90
C GLY A 137 -11.08 -6.49 16.89
N ASN A 138 -11.04 -7.08 18.09
CA ASN A 138 -11.87 -6.63 19.21
C ASN A 138 -11.14 -5.48 19.93
N PHE A 139 -11.79 -4.32 20.05
CA PHE A 139 -11.25 -3.09 20.66
C PHE A 139 -10.50 -3.32 21.98
N TRP A 140 -10.97 -4.26 22.82
CA TRP A 140 -10.36 -4.58 24.11
C TRP A 140 -9.02 -5.33 24.03
N ALA A 141 -8.77 -6.11 22.98
CA ALA A 141 -7.47 -6.75 22.74
C ALA A 141 -6.47 -5.79 22.07
N ASP A 142 -6.97 -4.79 21.34
CA ASP A 142 -6.18 -3.75 20.68
C ASP A 142 -5.67 -2.67 21.65
N ILE A 143 -6.40 -2.33 22.72
CA ILE A 143 -5.93 -1.40 23.78
C ILE A 143 -4.63 -1.89 24.44
N LEU A 144 -4.48 -3.20 24.59
CA LEU A 144 -3.28 -3.81 25.18
C LEU A 144 -2.29 -4.30 24.10
N ASN A 145 -2.56 -4.02 22.82
CA ASN A 145 -1.75 -4.33 21.64
C ASN A 145 -1.34 -5.81 21.48
N PHE A 146 -2.05 -6.75 22.12
CA PHE A 146 -1.59 -8.14 22.23
C PHE A 146 -1.67 -8.92 20.93
N ARG A 147 -2.71 -8.69 20.11
CA ARG A 147 -2.91 -9.36 18.82
C ARG A 147 -3.56 -8.42 17.82
N ARG A 148 -2.99 -8.34 16.62
CA ARG A 148 -3.47 -7.50 15.52
C ARG A 148 -3.60 -8.34 14.26
N LYS A 149 -4.79 -8.34 13.65
CA LYS A 149 -5.03 -8.96 12.33
C LYS A 149 -5.30 -7.86 11.31
N THR A 150 -4.51 -7.85 10.23
CA THR A 150 -4.65 -6.90 9.14
C THR A 150 -4.82 -7.67 7.84
N GLU A 151 -5.92 -7.41 7.14
CA GLU A 151 -6.10 -7.86 5.76
C GLU A 151 -5.60 -6.77 4.82
N ILE A 152 -4.81 -7.19 3.84
CA ILE A 152 -4.17 -6.32 2.86
C ILE A 152 -4.69 -6.74 1.50
N VAL A 153 -5.37 -5.82 0.83
CA VAL A 153 -5.88 -6.03 -0.52
C VAL A 153 -5.38 -4.95 -1.45
N GLY A 154 -5.08 -5.29 -2.70
CA GLY A 154 -4.59 -4.30 -3.64
C GLY A 154 -4.01 -4.87 -4.92
N TRP A 155 -3.22 -4.03 -5.58
CA TRP A 155 -2.43 -4.41 -6.75
C TRP A 155 -1.12 -3.61 -6.77
N ARG A 156 -0.13 -4.14 -7.49
CA ARG A 156 1.16 -3.49 -7.71
C ARG A 156 1.58 -3.65 -9.16
N PHE A 157 1.99 -2.58 -9.80
CA PHE A 157 2.50 -2.57 -11.15
C PHE A 157 3.95 -2.07 -11.14
N ASN A 158 4.84 -2.83 -11.75
CA ASN A 158 6.25 -2.45 -11.90
C ASN A 158 6.59 -2.45 -13.39
N ALA A 159 7.30 -1.44 -13.86
CA ALA A 159 7.81 -1.43 -15.23
C ALA A 159 9.18 -0.77 -15.30
N VAL A 160 9.97 -1.19 -16.28
CA VAL A 160 11.26 -0.59 -16.60
C VAL A 160 11.28 -0.30 -18.10
N LEU A 161 11.57 0.95 -18.44
CA LEU A 161 11.84 1.40 -19.80
C LEU A 161 13.32 1.74 -19.90
N LEU A 162 14.00 1.33 -20.98
CA LEU A 162 15.35 1.80 -21.29
C LEU A 162 15.26 2.75 -22.47
N ILE A 163 15.96 3.88 -22.36
CA ILE A 163 15.87 5.00 -23.29
C ILE A 163 17.29 5.39 -23.69
N ILE A 164 17.53 5.50 -25.00
CA ILE A 164 18.76 6.01 -25.58
C ILE A 164 18.40 7.24 -26.40
N ASP A 165 19.05 8.38 -26.12
CA ASP A 165 18.89 9.63 -26.86
C ASP A 165 17.41 9.97 -27.18
N ASP A 166 16.54 9.90 -26.15
CA ASP A 166 15.09 10.14 -26.19
C ASP A 166 14.20 9.09 -26.85
N VAL A 167 14.73 7.94 -27.29
CA VAL A 167 13.95 6.82 -27.86
C VAL A 167 13.94 5.63 -26.92
N VAL A 168 12.77 5.05 -26.69
CA VAL A 168 12.64 3.82 -25.89
C VAL A 168 13.22 2.64 -26.69
N VAL A 169 14.24 1.97 -26.17
CA VAL A 169 14.86 0.79 -26.80
C VAL A 169 14.44 -0.53 -26.18
N TYR A 170 13.95 -0.50 -24.93
CA TYR A 170 13.50 -1.70 -24.24
C TYR A 170 12.35 -1.39 -23.29
N LYS A 171 11.45 -2.38 -23.13
CA LYS A 171 10.30 -2.31 -22.24
C LYS A 171 10.15 -3.62 -21.49
N LEU A 172 10.09 -3.53 -20.17
CA LEU A 172 9.76 -4.62 -19.26
C LEU A 172 8.58 -4.21 -18.39
N ILE A 173 7.59 -5.09 -18.27
CA ILE A 173 6.42 -4.90 -17.41
C ILE A 173 6.31 -6.07 -16.44
N GLY A 174 5.73 -5.84 -15.27
CA GLY A 174 5.52 -6.86 -14.25
C GLY A 174 4.72 -6.34 -13.06
N GLY A 175 4.73 -7.11 -11.97
CA GLY A 175 4.00 -6.80 -10.74
C GLY A 175 2.98 -7.87 -10.37
N GLN A 176 2.02 -7.47 -9.55
CA GLN A 176 1.00 -8.32 -8.94
C GLN A 176 -0.38 -7.73 -9.23
N PRO A 177 -1.18 -8.34 -10.13
CA PRO A 177 -2.52 -7.84 -10.46
C PRO A 177 -3.49 -7.92 -9.28
N VAL A 178 -3.27 -8.90 -8.39
CA VAL A 178 -4.06 -9.08 -7.16
C VAL A 178 -3.09 -9.34 -6.00
N ILE A 179 -3.24 -8.56 -4.94
CA ILE A 179 -2.60 -8.75 -3.63
C ILE A 179 -3.71 -9.07 -2.65
N HIS A 180 -3.56 -10.20 -1.94
CA HIS A 180 -4.40 -10.58 -0.81
C HIS A 180 -3.50 -11.21 0.24
N GLU A 181 -3.26 -10.49 1.33
CA GLU A 181 -2.38 -10.94 2.42
C GLU A 181 -3.09 -10.79 3.77
N LEU A 182 -2.84 -11.73 4.67
CA LEU A 182 -3.33 -11.72 6.04
C LEU A 182 -2.13 -11.63 6.98
N GLU A 183 -1.92 -10.45 7.56
CA GLU A 183 -0.88 -10.23 8.57
C GLU A 183 -1.48 -10.45 9.97
N GLU A 184 -0.91 -11.39 10.74
CA GLU A 184 -1.20 -11.57 12.17
C GLU A 184 0.04 -11.21 12.99
N SER A 185 -0.04 -10.14 13.79
CA SER A 185 1.00 -9.71 14.71
C SER A 185 0.58 -10.02 16.14
N ASN A 186 1.41 -10.76 16.87
CA ASN A 186 1.21 -11.07 18.29
C ASN A 186 2.30 -10.38 19.11
N ASN A 187 1.93 -9.39 19.94
CA ASN A 187 2.86 -8.69 20.84
C ASN A 187 2.56 -9.10 22.29
N PRO A 188 3.10 -10.22 22.77
CA PRO A 188 2.74 -10.79 24.08
C PRO A 188 3.07 -9.86 25.27
N LEU A 189 3.98 -8.89 25.11
CA LEU A 189 4.36 -7.92 26.16
C LEU A 189 3.65 -6.57 26.02
N GLY A 190 2.72 -6.43 25.06
CA GLY A 190 1.91 -5.23 24.89
C GLY A 190 2.72 -3.97 24.57
N PRO A 191 2.28 -2.76 24.98
CA PRO A 191 2.89 -1.47 24.59
C PRO A 191 4.35 -1.29 24.99
N LEU A 192 4.83 -2.03 26.00
CA LEU A 192 6.21 -1.95 26.49
C LEU A 192 7.22 -2.58 25.54
N GLN A 193 6.77 -3.43 24.61
CA GLN A 193 7.63 -4.16 23.67
C GLN A 193 8.21 -3.25 22.57
N GLY A 194 7.57 -2.11 22.26
CA GLY A 194 8.07 -1.12 21.28
C GLY A 194 8.86 0.04 21.87
N ALA A 195 8.87 0.20 23.20
CA ALA A 195 9.55 1.31 23.88
C ALA A 195 11.10 1.16 23.87
N GLY A 196 11.61 -0.05 23.61
CA GLY A 196 13.06 -0.30 23.49
C GLY A 196 13.67 0.28 22.22
N GLU A 197 12.96 0.31 21.09
CA GLU A 197 13.52 0.79 19.80
C GLU A 197 13.59 2.32 19.71
N ALA A 198 12.71 3.03 20.42
CA ALA A 198 12.69 4.50 20.43
C ALA A 198 13.81 5.13 21.29
N ILE A 199 14.44 4.35 22.18
CA ILE A 199 15.51 4.83 23.09
C ILE A 199 16.90 4.72 22.43
N PHE A 200 17.04 3.98 21.33
CA PHE A 200 18.31 3.79 20.61
C PHE A 200 18.42 4.59 19.29
N LYS A 201 17.68 5.69 19.13
CA LYS A 201 17.81 6.59 17.98
C LYS A 201 18.25 7.99 18.36
#